data_AF-A0A644ZYC6-F1
#
_entry.id   AF-A0A644ZYC6-F1
#
_cell.length_a   1.000
_cell.length_b   1.000
_cell.length_c   1.000
_cell.angle_alpha   90.00
_cell.angle_beta   90.00
_cell.angle_gamma   90.00
#
_symmetry.space_group_name_H-M   'P 1'
#
loop_
_entity.id
_entity.type
_entity.pdbx_description
1 polymer ?
#
loop_
_entity_poly.entity_id
_entity_poly.type
_entity_poly.pdbx_seq_one_letter_code
_entity_poly.pdbx_strand_id
1 'polypeptide(L)'
;MKTPNMQLCDLNDDGKEELATILTTGYGTGFLEQKIHVVDLETMDEVKVDDPVEVTKNNVKTYLSSDTVVFSLNGEDFSYSLEDKASNTAEEEFKNLTYGTFITHYVENNKIKTKVDARTNPNSSLTQFEITYKYSEEGFIPENLKIDSEREK
;
A
#
# COMPACT_ATOMS: atom_id res chain seq x y z
N MET A 1 4.15 -20.55 7.69
CA MET A 1 2.75 -20.13 7.47
C MET A 1 2.44 -18.98 8.40
N LYS A 2 2.11 -17.79 7.88
CA LYS A 2 1.55 -16.71 8.72
C LYS A 2 0.06 -17.01 8.92
N THR A 3 -0.41 -16.92 10.16
CA THR A 3 -1.84 -17.15 10.48
C THR A 3 -2.67 -16.02 9.88
N PRO A 4 -3.82 -16.34 9.25
CA PRO A 4 -4.83 -15.33 8.89
C PRO A 4 -5.16 -14.42 10.08
N ASN A 5 -5.28 -13.13 9.83
CA ASN A 5 -5.84 -12.20 10.81
C ASN A 5 -7.32 -11.98 10.43
N MET A 6 -8.22 -12.24 11.36
CA MET A 6 -9.66 -12.05 11.19
C MET A 6 -10.16 -11.17 12.31
N GLN A 7 -11.03 -10.23 11.96
CA GLN A 7 -11.69 -9.36 12.94
C GLN A 7 -13.08 -8.98 12.46
N LEU A 8 -13.97 -8.79 13.43
CA LEU A 8 -15.28 -8.19 13.23
C LEU A 8 -15.16 -6.70 13.49
N CYS A 9 -15.67 -5.90 12.56
CA CYS A 9 -15.59 -4.46 12.64
C CYS A 9 -16.69 -3.84 11.78
N ASP A 10 -17.36 -2.80 12.29
CA ASP A 10 -18.25 -1.95 11.49
C ASP A 10 -17.39 -1.05 10.59
N LEU A 11 -17.11 -1.51 9.37
CA LEU A 11 -16.23 -0.87 8.39
C LEU A 11 -16.99 0.09 7.47
N ASN A 12 -18.32 -0.06 7.37
CA ASN A 12 -19.18 0.74 6.51
C ASN A 12 -19.94 1.84 7.27
N ASP A 13 -19.80 1.91 8.60
CA ASP A 13 -20.46 2.84 9.53
C ASP A 13 -22.00 2.71 9.57
N ASP A 14 -22.55 1.51 9.32
CA ASP A 14 -24.00 1.23 9.36
C ASP A 14 -24.50 0.68 10.71
N GLY A 15 -23.58 0.44 11.66
CA GLY A 15 -23.85 -0.12 12.98
C GLY A 15 -23.82 -1.66 13.04
N LYS A 16 -23.44 -2.34 11.95
CA LYS A 16 -23.27 -3.79 11.87
C LYS A 16 -21.82 -4.11 11.54
N GLU A 17 -21.35 -5.28 11.96
CA GLU A 17 -19.96 -5.67 11.76
C GLU A 17 -19.81 -6.44 10.43
N GLU A 18 -18.78 -6.10 9.66
CA GLU A 18 -18.23 -6.94 8.61
C GLU A 18 -17.11 -7.83 9.14
N LEU A 19 -16.88 -8.96 8.46
CA LEU A 19 -15.70 -9.79 8.68
C LEU A 19 -14.57 -9.33 7.76
N ALA A 20 -13.53 -8.73 8.34
CA ALA A 20 -12.29 -8.46 7.63
C ALA A 20 -11.29 -9.60 7.83
N THR A 21 -10.81 -10.18 6.74
CA THR A 21 -9.82 -11.26 6.75
C THR A 21 -8.58 -10.84 5.96
N ILE A 22 -7.43 -10.76 6.65
CA ILE A 22 -6.14 -10.47 6.05
C ILE A 22 -5.34 -11.77 5.91
N LEU A 23 -5.03 -12.13 4.68
CA LEU A 23 -4.29 -13.33 4.30
C LEU A 23 -2.91 -12.95 3.80
N THR A 24 -1.89 -13.71 4.19
CA THR A 24 -0.59 -13.68 3.51
C THR A 24 -0.63 -14.65 2.35
N THR A 25 -0.63 -14.15 1.12
CA THR A 25 -0.68 -14.96 -0.12
C THR A 25 0.72 -15.29 -0.65
N GLY A 26 1.72 -14.51 -0.27
CA GLY A 26 3.12 -14.76 -0.60
C GLY A 26 4.06 -14.10 0.41
N TYR A 27 5.19 -14.75 0.72
CA TYR A 27 6.23 -14.14 1.55
C TYR A 27 7.60 -14.77 1.30
N GLY A 28 8.66 -13.99 1.56
CA GLY A 28 10.04 -14.43 1.51
C GLY A 28 10.97 -13.37 2.12
N THR A 29 12.28 -13.61 2.07
CA THR A 29 13.30 -12.70 2.63
C THR A 29 13.25 -11.29 2.04
N GLY A 30 12.66 -11.12 0.85
CA GLY A 30 12.58 -9.84 0.16
C GLY A 30 11.18 -9.44 -0.33
N PHE A 31 10.10 -10.09 0.13
CA PHE A 31 8.74 -9.68 -0.23
C PHE A 31 7.69 -10.15 0.78
N LEU A 32 6.58 -9.42 0.85
CA LEU A 32 5.38 -9.77 1.60
C LEU A 32 4.16 -9.35 0.77
N GLU A 33 3.35 -10.31 0.38
CA GLU A 33 2.07 -10.06 -0.29
C GLU A 33 0.95 -10.43 0.67
N GLN A 34 0.15 -9.44 1.04
CA GLN A 34 -1.11 -9.66 1.74
C GLN A 34 -2.29 -9.31 0.84
N LYS A 35 -3.41 -9.97 1.10
CA LYS A 35 -4.73 -9.60 0.58
C LYS A 35 -5.70 -9.42 1.73
N ILE A 36 -6.62 -8.47 1.58
CA ILE A 36 -7.74 -8.30 2.48
C ILE A 36 -9.03 -8.70 1.76
N HIS A 37 -9.86 -9.46 2.45
CA HIS A 37 -11.21 -9.82 2.05
C HIS A 37 -12.16 -9.23 3.09
N VAL A 38 -13.25 -8.60 2.63
CA VAL A 38 -14.30 -8.07 3.51
C VAL A 38 -15.60 -8.74 3.15
N VAL A 39 -16.26 -9.34 4.15
CA VAL A 39 -17.53 -10.03 3.95
C VAL A 39 -18.60 -9.35 4.79
N ASP A 40 -19.68 -8.96 4.11
CA ASP A 40 -20.92 -8.51 4.76
C ASP A 40 -21.60 -9.74 5.39
N LEU A 41 -21.87 -9.70 6.69
CA LEU A 41 -22.36 -10.86 7.43
C LEU A 41 -23.87 -11.10 7.29
N GLU A 42 -24.64 -10.15 6.77
CA GLU A 42 -26.07 -10.34 6.53
C GLU A 42 -26.33 -10.99 5.18
N THR A 43 -25.61 -10.54 4.17
CA THR A 43 -25.72 -11.01 2.78
C THR A 43 -24.78 -12.18 2.49
N MET A 44 -23.69 -12.32 3.25
CA MET A 44 -22.55 -13.22 2.99
C MET A 44 -21.81 -12.91 1.69
N ASP A 45 -22.03 -11.73 1.11
CA ASP A 45 -21.34 -11.27 -0.09
C ASP A 45 -19.98 -10.64 0.25
N GLU A 46 -19.02 -10.81 -0.65
CA GLU A 46 -17.71 -10.16 -0.53
C GLU A 46 -17.79 -8.73 -1.06
N VAL A 47 -17.39 -7.78 -0.22
CA VAL A 47 -17.28 -6.37 -0.58
C VAL A 47 -15.91 -6.12 -1.17
N LYS A 48 -15.88 -5.58 -2.39
CA LYS A 48 -14.63 -5.24 -3.09
C LYS A 48 -13.82 -4.22 -2.28
N VAL A 49 -12.50 -4.39 -2.26
CA VAL A 49 -11.53 -3.39 -1.83
C VAL A 49 -10.64 -3.05 -3.03
N ASP A 50 -10.49 -1.76 -3.35
CA ASP A 50 -9.66 -1.35 -4.48
C ASP A 50 -8.19 -1.75 -4.32
N ASP A 51 -7.59 -2.20 -5.43
CA ASP A 51 -6.22 -2.71 -5.43
C ASP A 51 -5.23 -1.62 -4.98
N PRO A 52 -4.45 -1.86 -3.93
CA PRO A 52 -3.61 -0.83 -3.34
C PRO A 52 -2.45 -0.41 -4.25
N VAL A 53 -1.97 -1.29 -5.14
CA VAL A 53 -0.90 -0.98 -6.09
C VAL A 53 -1.44 -0.10 -7.22
N GLU A 54 -2.63 -0.40 -7.74
CA GLU A 54 -3.31 0.44 -8.74
C GLU A 54 -3.66 1.82 -8.16
N VAL A 55 -4.22 1.88 -6.94
CA VAL A 55 -4.48 3.14 -6.24
C VAL A 55 -3.21 3.98 -6.13
N THR A 56 -2.09 3.36 -5.74
CA THR A 56 -0.81 4.06 -5.62
C THR A 56 -0.34 4.60 -6.98
N LYS A 57 -0.27 3.76 -8.01
CA LYS A 57 0.23 4.13 -9.34
C LYS A 57 -0.62 5.19 -10.03
N ASN A 58 -1.94 5.17 -9.82
CA ASN A 58 -2.84 6.13 -10.44
C ASN A 58 -2.80 7.53 -9.79
N ASN A 59 -2.39 7.61 -8.52
CA ASN A 59 -2.41 8.86 -7.75
C ASN A 59 -1.02 9.48 -7.54
N VAL A 60 0.06 8.70 -7.66
CA VAL A 60 1.44 9.16 -7.44
C VAL A 60 2.14 9.29 -8.78
N LYS A 61 2.57 10.51 -9.13
CA LYS A 61 3.48 10.71 -10.26
C LYS A 61 4.89 10.39 -9.82
N THR A 62 5.66 9.73 -10.68
CA THR A 62 7.04 9.35 -10.33
C THR A 62 7.99 9.59 -11.49
N TYR A 63 9.12 10.22 -11.18
CA TYR A 63 10.14 10.54 -12.17
C TYR A 63 11.53 10.57 -11.53
N LEU A 64 12.55 10.44 -12.37
CA LEU A 64 13.95 10.59 -11.97
C LEU A 64 14.40 12.02 -12.26
N SER A 65 15.06 12.65 -11.29
CA SER A 65 15.74 13.92 -11.42
C SER A 65 17.20 13.76 -11.02
N SER A 66 18.09 13.65 -12.00
CA SER A 66 19.50 13.26 -11.80
C SER A 66 19.62 11.90 -11.13
N ASP A 67 20.00 11.87 -9.86
CA ASP A 67 20.20 10.68 -9.02
C ASP A 67 19.04 10.44 -8.03
N THR A 68 17.99 11.25 -8.11
CA THR A 68 16.93 11.30 -7.12
C THR A 68 15.61 10.86 -7.72
N VAL A 69 14.97 9.86 -7.09
CA VAL A 69 13.59 9.48 -7.42
C VAL A 69 12.65 10.43 -6.71
N VAL A 70 11.76 11.06 -7.48
CA VAL A 70 10.75 11.98 -6.95
C VAL A 70 9.37 11.32 -7.07
N PHE A 71 8.68 11.22 -5.94
CA PHE A 71 7.27 10.87 -5.86
C PHE A 71 6.46 12.13 -5.62
N SER A 72 5.59 12.50 -6.55
CA SER A 72 4.74 13.69 -6.46
C SER A 72 3.30 13.27 -6.18
N LEU A 73 2.76 13.75 -5.07
CA LEU A 73 1.42 13.45 -4.58
C LEU A 73 0.73 14.75 -4.17
N ASN A 74 -0.45 15.03 -4.73
CA ASN A 74 -1.22 16.26 -4.44
C ASN A 74 -0.44 17.58 -4.63
N GLY A 75 0.56 17.58 -5.52
CA GLY A 75 1.41 18.74 -5.80
C GLY A 75 2.57 18.94 -4.82
N GLU A 76 2.78 18.01 -3.88
CA GLU A 76 3.96 17.94 -3.02
C GLU A 76 4.92 16.87 -3.53
N ASP A 77 6.22 17.22 -3.59
CA ASP A 77 7.27 16.36 -4.09
C ASP A 77 8.10 15.76 -2.94
N PHE A 78 8.28 14.44 -2.97
CA PHE A 78 9.04 13.66 -2.00
C PHE A 78 10.22 13.02 -2.71
N SER A 79 11.42 13.41 -2.31
CA SER A 79 12.67 13.09 -3.01
C SER A 79 13.50 12.05 -2.26
N TYR A 80 14.00 11.05 -2.96
CA TYR A 80 14.81 9.97 -2.41
C TYR A 80 16.05 9.74 -3.27
N SER A 81 17.24 9.97 -2.69
CA SER A 81 18.52 9.77 -3.39
C SER A 81 18.81 8.30 -3.61
N LEU A 82 19.36 7.98 -4.79
CA LEU A 82 19.89 6.67 -5.15
C LEU A 82 21.41 6.56 -4.95
N GLU A 83 22.12 7.65 -4.63
CA GLU A 83 23.60 7.72 -4.62
C GLU A 83 24.26 6.64 -3.74
N ASP A 84 23.66 6.30 -2.59
CA ASP A 84 24.19 5.29 -1.65
C ASP A 84 23.55 3.89 -1.80
N LYS A 85 22.53 3.76 -2.67
CA LYS A 85 21.68 2.57 -2.78
C LYS A 85 21.84 1.84 -4.11
N ALA A 86 22.53 2.43 -5.08
CA ALA A 86 22.67 1.91 -6.43
C ALA A 86 23.95 1.06 -6.60
N SER A 87 23.80 -0.13 -7.18
CA SER A 87 24.96 -0.87 -7.72
C SER A 87 25.22 -0.53 -9.20
N ASN A 88 24.35 0.29 -9.79
CA ASN A 88 24.29 0.66 -11.21
C ASN A 88 24.06 2.18 -11.36
N THR A 89 23.81 2.65 -12.59
CA THR A 89 23.40 4.04 -12.83
C THR A 89 22.01 4.33 -12.25
N ALA A 90 21.72 5.58 -11.92
CA ALA A 90 20.41 6.01 -11.41
C ALA A 90 19.28 5.68 -12.39
N GLU A 91 19.52 5.82 -13.71
CA GLU A 91 18.57 5.45 -14.76
C GLU A 91 18.26 3.95 -14.81
N GLU A 92 19.27 3.10 -14.56
CA GLU A 92 19.07 1.64 -14.51
C GLU A 92 18.31 1.21 -13.27
N GLU A 93 18.63 1.79 -12.11
CA GLU A 93 17.88 1.56 -10.88
C GLU A 93 16.43 2.04 -11.03
N PHE A 94 16.21 3.21 -11.63
CA PHE A 94 14.87 3.75 -11.84
C PHE A 94 14.00 2.86 -12.74
N LYS A 95 14.57 2.21 -13.75
CA LYS A 95 13.85 1.22 -14.58
C LYS A 95 13.37 0.01 -13.78
N ASN A 96 14.04 -0.31 -12.67
CA ASN A 96 13.67 -1.38 -11.76
C ASN A 96 12.70 -0.93 -10.65
N LEU A 97 12.19 0.30 -10.70
CA LEU A 97 11.20 0.78 -9.75
C LEU A 97 9.96 -0.12 -9.77
N THR A 98 9.65 -0.68 -8.61
CA THR A 98 8.49 -1.54 -8.37
C THR A 98 7.69 -1.01 -7.19
N TYR A 99 6.39 -1.32 -7.19
CA TYR A 99 5.47 -1.02 -6.10
C TYR A 99 4.87 -2.33 -5.59
N GLY A 100 4.62 -2.43 -4.29
CA GLY A 100 3.91 -3.56 -3.71
C GLY A 100 4.73 -4.85 -3.63
N THR A 101 6.05 -4.73 -3.46
CA THR A 101 6.86 -5.87 -3.01
C THR A 101 6.51 -6.22 -1.55
N PHE A 102 6.11 -5.21 -0.77
CA PHE A 102 5.54 -5.32 0.56
C PHE A 102 4.19 -4.62 0.56
N ILE A 103 3.13 -5.42 0.58
CA ILE A 103 1.74 -4.97 0.76
C ILE A 103 1.31 -5.44 2.14
N THR A 104 1.00 -4.49 3.03
CA THR A 104 0.52 -4.79 4.37
C THR A 104 -0.84 -4.17 4.60
N HIS A 105 -1.83 -5.01 4.91
CA HIS A 105 -3.17 -4.57 5.29
C HIS A 105 -3.31 -4.58 6.81
N TYR A 106 -4.14 -3.68 7.32
CA TYR A 106 -4.56 -3.63 8.72
C TYR A 106 -5.87 -2.86 8.82
N VAL A 107 -6.56 -3.04 9.94
CA VAL A 107 -7.72 -2.20 10.30
C VAL A 107 -7.34 -1.41 11.52
N GLU A 108 -7.63 -0.12 11.49
CA GLU A 108 -7.40 0.79 12.60
C GLU A 108 -8.52 1.83 12.62
N ASN A 109 -9.11 2.05 13.80
CA ASN A 109 -10.25 2.97 13.99
C ASN A 109 -11.37 2.72 12.98
N ASN A 110 -11.78 1.46 12.86
CA ASN A 110 -12.82 1.00 11.93
C ASN A 110 -12.57 1.29 10.45
N LYS A 111 -11.31 1.58 10.06
CA LYS A 111 -10.95 1.80 8.67
C LYS A 111 -9.95 0.77 8.18
N ILE A 112 -10.17 0.27 6.97
CA ILE A 112 -9.16 -0.48 6.24
C ILE A 112 -8.04 0.47 5.86
N LYS A 113 -6.81 0.04 6.14
CA LYS A 113 -5.60 0.71 5.72
C LYS A 113 -4.64 -0.25 5.06
N THR A 114 -3.91 0.24 4.07
CA THR A 114 -2.92 -0.54 3.34
C THR A 114 -1.63 0.24 3.19
N LYS A 115 -0.50 -0.38 3.52
CA LYS A 115 0.83 0.11 3.17
C LYS A 115 1.33 -0.60 1.92
N VAL A 116 1.81 0.19 0.95
CA VAL A 116 2.43 -0.27 -0.29
C VAL A 116 3.82 0.34 -0.36
N ASP A 117 4.85 -0.47 -0.50
CA ASP A 117 6.20 0.04 -0.65
C ASP A 117 6.53 0.44 -2.10
N ALA A 118 7.54 1.29 -2.26
CA ALA A 118 8.23 1.49 -3.54
C ALA A 118 9.73 1.27 -3.37
N ARG A 119 10.34 0.54 -4.31
CA ARG A 119 11.76 0.19 -4.28
C ARG A 119 12.33 0.02 -5.69
N THR A 120 13.62 0.29 -5.84
CA THR A 120 14.40 -0.02 -7.05
C THR A 120 15.24 -1.28 -6.90
N ASN A 121 15.52 -1.70 -5.65
CA ASN A 121 16.28 -2.90 -5.35
C ASN A 121 15.65 -3.71 -4.19
N PRO A 122 15.95 -5.01 -4.06
CA PRO A 122 15.35 -5.85 -3.01
C PRO A 122 15.73 -5.47 -1.58
N ASN A 123 16.86 -4.78 -1.40
CA ASN A 123 17.50 -4.59 -0.09
C ASN A 123 16.99 -3.34 0.65
N SER A 124 16.42 -2.37 -0.05
CA SER A 124 15.98 -1.11 0.56
C SER A 124 14.72 -0.58 -0.10
N SER A 125 13.78 -0.12 0.73
CA SER A 125 12.65 0.68 0.27
C SER A 125 13.12 2.11 0.02
N LEU A 126 12.57 2.75 -1.00
CA LEU A 126 12.65 4.20 -1.14
C LEU A 126 11.65 4.85 -0.19
N THR A 127 10.40 4.39 -0.23
CA THR A 127 9.32 4.91 0.61
C THR A 127 8.19 3.90 0.77
N GLN A 128 7.18 4.24 1.56
CA GLN A 128 5.90 3.54 1.64
C GLN A 128 4.74 4.52 1.44
N PHE A 129 3.66 4.04 0.86
CA PHE A 129 2.41 4.75 0.69
C PHE A 129 1.37 4.12 1.60
N GLU A 130 0.70 4.93 2.41
CA GLU A 130 -0.41 4.48 3.26
C GLU A 130 -1.73 4.97 2.66
N ILE A 131 -2.57 4.01 2.27
CA ILE A 131 -3.93 4.23 1.77
C ILE A 131 -4.89 4.01 2.93
N THR A 132 -5.81 4.95 3.14
CA THR A 132 -7.00 4.76 3.99
C THR A 132 -8.21 4.64 3.07
N TYR A 133 -9.05 3.64 3.30
CA TYR A 133 -10.25 3.40 2.51
C TYR A 133 -11.51 3.90 3.21
N LYS A 134 -12.53 4.21 2.41
CA LYS A 134 -13.90 4.46 2.85
C LYS A 134 -14.85 3.56 2.07
N TYR A 135 -15.98 3.24 2.67
CA TYR A 135 -17.05 2.52 1.98
C TYR A 135 -17.79 3.41 0.97
N SER A 136 -18.29 2.81 -0.10
CA SER A 136 -19.09 3.42 -1.16
C SER A 136 -19.97 2.36 -1.83
N GLU A 137 -20.86 2.77 -2.75
CA GLU A 137 -21.69 1.84 -3.53
C GLU A 137 -20.86 0.83 -4.36
N GLU A 138 -19.60 1.16 -4.71
CA GLU A 138 -18.69 0.29 -5.47
C GLU A 138 -17.80 -0.59 -4.58
N GLY A 139 -17.97 -0.50 -3.25
CA GLY A 139 -17.12 -1.12 -2.24
C GLY A 139 -16.15 -0.12 -1.58
N PHE A 140 -15.06 -0.62 -1.04
CA PHE A 140 -14.04 0.18 -0.36
C PHE A 140 -13.11 0.85 -1.37
N ILE A 141 -13.21 2.17 -1.47
CA ILE A 141 -12.44 3.04 -2.36
C ILE A 141 -11.46 3.90 -1.56
N PRO A 142 -10.36 4.41 -2.16
CA PRO A 142 -9.44 5.28 -1.45
C PRO A 142 -10.12 6.57 -0.96
N GLU A 143 -9.97 6.86 0.33
CA GLU A 143 -10.33 8.13 0.95
C GLU A 143 -9.13 9.07 1.00
N ASN A 144 -7.97 8.52 1.39
CA ASN A 144 -6.75 9.27 1.56
C ASN A 144 -5.54 8.41 1.16
N LEU A 145 -4.54 9.05 0.57
CA LEU A 145 -3.23 8.48 0.29
C LEU A 145 -2.17 9.44 0.83
N LYS A 146 -1.21 8.92 1.59
CA LYS A 146 -0.05 9.67 2.06
C LYS A 146 1.24 8.89 1.84
N ILE A 147 2.34 9.62 1.75
CA ILE A 147 3.68 9.04 1.74
C ILE A 147 4.14 8.94 3.21
N ASP A 148 4.44 7.73 3.64
CA ASP A 148 5.01 7.44 4.95
C ASP A 148 6.51 7.76 4.90
N SER A 149 6.82 9.04 5.04
CA SER A 149 8.20 9.47 5.25
C SER A 149 8.60 9.08 6.67
N GLU A 150 9.21 7.91 6.85
CA GLU A 150 10.12 7.75 7.97
C GLU A 150 11.21 8.82 7.77
N ARG A 151 11.11 9.93 8.50
CA ARG A 151 12.23 10.85 8.65
C ARG A 151 13.33 10.02 9.29
N GLU A 152 14.32 9.60 8.53
CA GLU A 152 15.58 9.14 9.10
C GLU A 152 16.00 10.20 10.12
N LYS A 153 16.06 9.80 11.39
CA LYS A 153 16.53 10.64 12.49
C LYS A 153 18.05 10.61 12.52
#